data_AF-A0A9N9IUT1-F1
#
_entry.id   AF-A0A9N9IUT1-F1
#
_cell.length_a   1.000
_cell.length_b   1.000
_cell.length_c   1.000
_cell.angle_alpha   90.00
_cell.angle_beta   90.00
_cell.angle_gamma   90.00
#
_symmetry.space_group_name_H-M   'P 1'
#
loop_
_entity.id
_entity.type
_entity.pdbx_description
1 polymer ?
#
loop_
_entity_poly.entity_id
_entity_poly.type
_entity_poly.pdbx_seq_one_letter_code
_entity_poly.pdbx_strand_id
1 'polypeptide(L)'
;QQIYNIIPQIDPKFLPQIYKIITNIVNHTKEEKVFQTIRKMPEPQNKNALKLIELIRNPKGKHKNEIISVYLQKKAFEFITDLSNHKNFIESLKTKNANLKSVNQKLSKSNKKLIHKVQSISSSNRHLNDKVEKRVSTIRSLIH
;
A
#
# COMPACT_ATOMS: atom_id res chain seq x y z
N GLN A 1 -2.51 -27.73 9.99
CA GLN A 1 -2.40 -27.26 8.59
C GLN A 1 -3.58 -26.41 8.09
N GLN A 2 -4.75 -26.37 8.75
CA GLN A 2 -5.93 -25.64 8.25
C GLN A 2 -5.89 -24.10 8.44
N ILE A 3 -5.13 -23.59 9.42
CA ILE A 3 -5.10 -22.14 9.74
C ILE A 3 -4.48 -21.30 8.61
N TYR A 4 -3.46 -21.83 7.92
CA TYR A 4 -2.79 -21.14 6.81
C TYR A 4 -3.70 -20.85 5.61
N ASN A 5 -4.79 -21.61 5.44
CA ASN A 5 -5.70 -21.47 4.30
C ASN A 5 -6.78 -20.39 4.51
N ILE A 6 -7.02 -19.96 5.76
CA ILE A 6 -8.06 -18.98 6.11
C ILE A 6 -7.48 -17.57 6.19
N ILE A 7 -6.20 -17.48 6.53
CA ILE A 7 -5.41 -16.26 6.66
C ILE A 7 -5.51 -15.31 5.44
N PRO A 8 -5.36 -15.76 4.17
CA PRO A 8 -5.44 -14.85 3.02
C PRO A 8 -6.88 -14.39 2.71
N GLN A 9 -7.90 -14.95 3.38
CA GLN A 9 -9.30 -14.57 3.20
C GLN A 9 -9.74 -13.45 4.15
N ILE A 10 -8.89 -13.04 5.09
CA ILE A 10 -9.20 -11.99 6.06
C ILE A 10 -8.79 -10.63 5.48
N ASP A 11 -9.78 -9.78 5.23
CA ASP A 11 -9.56 -8.43 4.72
C ASP A 11 -8.66 -7.61 5.66
N PRO A 12 -7.56 -7.01 5.16
CA PRO A 12 -6.58 -6.26 5.96
C PRO A 12 -7.18 -5.10 6.76
N LYS A 13 -8.37 -4.61 6.41
CA LYS A 13 -9.03 -3.55 7.18
C LYS A 13 -9.39 -3.98 8.61
N PHE A 14 -9.56 -5.29 8.87
CA PHE A 14 -10.07 -5.82 10.14
C PHE A 14 -8.99 -6.32 11.12
N LEU A 15 -7.73 -6.35 10.69
CA LEU A 15 -6.60 -6.84 11.49
C LEU A 15 -6.44 -6.18 12.87
N PRO A 16 -6.59 -4.84 13.03
CA PRO A 16 -6.38 -4.19 14.34
C PRO A 16 -7.39 -4.63 15.42
N GLN A 17 -8.62 -4.94 15.00
CA GLN A 17 -9.68 -5.39 15.91
C GLN A 17 -9.49 -6.87 16.29
N ILE A 18 -9.07 -7.69 15.34
CA ILE A 18 -8.72 -9.10 15.60
C ILE A 18 -7.50 -9.17 16.54
N TYR A 19 -6.49 -8.32 16.34
CA TYR A 19 -5.33 -8.19 17.23
C TYR A 19 -5.74 -7.93 18.68
N LYS A 20 -6.63 -6.95 18.89
CA LYS A 20 -7.12 -6.57 20.22
C LYS A 20 -7.85 -7.73 20.91
N ILE A 21 -8.61 -8.54 20.17
CA ILE A 21 -9.29 -9.73 20.70
C ILE A 21 -8.27 -10.78 21.15
N ILE A 22 -7.30 -11.13 20.30
CA ILE A 22 -6.30 -12.16 20.63
C ILE A 22 -5.44 -11.73 21.82
N THR A 23 -5.06 -10.45 21.87
CA THR A 23 -4.34 -9.87 23.02
C THR A 23 -5.13 -10.03 24.32
N ASN A 24 -6.45 -9.82 24.29
CA ASN A 24 -7.31 -10.00 25.46
C ASN A 24 -7.50 -11.48 25.84
N ILE A 25 -7.52 -12.39 24.86
CA ILE A 25 -7.55 -13.85 25.08
C ILE A 25 -6.26 -14.32 25.77
N VAL A 26 -5.10 -13.85 25.29
CA VAL A 26 -3.77 -14.19 25.83
C VAL A 26 -3.58 -13.69 27.26
N ASN A 27 -4.14 -12.53 27.61
CA ASN A 27 -3.95 -11.88 28.92
C ASN A 27 -4.92 -12.33 30.03
N HIS A 28 -5.47 -13.55 29.97
CA HIS A 28 -6.40 -14.09 30.98
C HIS A 28 -7.66 -13.25 31.27
N THR A 29 -8.25 -12.65 30.23
CA THR A 29 -9.58 -12.08 30.38
C THR A 29 -10.60 -13.21 30.32
N LYS A 30 -11.45 -13.34 31.36
CA LYS A 30 -12.57 -14.31 31.42
C LYS A 30 -13.22 -14.42 30.04
N GLU A 31 -13.27 -15.63 29.49
CA GLU A 31 -13.78 -15.99 28.16
C GLU A 31 -15.06 -15.23 27.76
N GLU A 32 -15.94 -14.99 28.74
CA GLU A 32 -17.11 -14.11 28.67
C GLU A 32 -16.84 -12.73 28.02
N LYS A 33 -15.79 -12.01 28.43
CA LYS A 33 -15.47 -10.66 27.96
C LYS A 33 -14.98 -10.68 26.51
N VAL A 34 -14.29 -11.73 26.11
CA VAL A 34 -13.85 -11.95 24.72
C VAL A 34 -15.07 -12.14 23.82
N PHE A 35 -16.01 -13.01 24.22
CA PHE A 35 -17.25 -13.21 23.48
C PHE A 35 -18.16 -11.98 23.44
N GLN A 36 -18.24 -11.23 24.54
CA GLN A 36 -18.97 -9.96 24.55
C GLN A 36 -18.36 -8.94 23.60
N THR A 37 -17.03 -8.94 23.45
CA THR A 37 -16.33 -8.05 22.51
C THR A 37 -16.62 -8.46 21.06
N ILE A 38 -16.62 -9.75 20.76
CA ILE A 38 -16.92 -10.29 19.42
C ILE A 38 -18.38 -10.04 19.02
N ARG A 39 -19.33 -10.24 19.94
CA ARG A 39 -20.76 -9.97 19.70
C ARG A 39 -21.05 -8.49 19.39
N LYS A 40 -20.21 -7.57 19.86
CA LYS A 40 -20.33 -6.12 19.60
C LYS A 40 -19.72 -5.70 18.26
N MET A 41 -19.14 -6.62 17.49
CA MET A 41 -18.53 -6.32 16.19
C MET A 41 -19.56 -6.35 15.04
N PRO A 42 -19.34 -5.56 13.98
CA PRO A 42 -20.06 -5.68 12.71
C PRO A 42 -20.10 -7.12 12.18
N GLU A 43 -21.24 -7.54 11.63
CA GLU A 43 -21.53 -8.91 11.14
C GLU A 43 -20.37 -9.63 10.42
N PRO A 44 -19.67 -9.02 9.43
CA PRO A 44 -18.58 -9.69 8.73
C PRO A 44 -17.38 -10.02 9.65
N GLN A 45 -17.13 -9.17 10.65
CA GLN A 45 -16.03 -9.32 11.59
C GLN A 45 -16.38 -10.31 12.70
N ASN A 46 -17.63 -10.27 13.17
CA ASN A 46 -18.15 -11.20 14.15
C ASN A 46 -18.02 -12.64 13.64
N LYS A 47 -18.45 -12.90 12.40
CA LYS A 47 -18.36 -14.24 11.79
C LYS A 47 -16.92 -14.76 11.66
N ASN A 48 -15.98 -13.89 11.30
CA ASN A 48 -14.58 -14.27 11.15
C ASN A 48 -13.88 -14.49 12.49
N ALA A 49 -14.18 -13.65 13.49
CA ALA A 49 -13.65 -13.81 14.85
C ALA A 49 -14.19 -15.07 15.53
N LEU A 50 -15.48 -15.39 15.34
CA LEU A 50 -16.08 -16.64 15.82
C LEU A 50 -15.42 -17.87 15.20
N LYS A 51 -15.22 -17.88 13.88
CA LYS A 51 -14.50 -18.97 13.19
C LYS A 51 -13.09 -19.17 13.73
N LEU A 52 -12.37 -18.08 14.01
CA LEU A 52 -11.02 -18.15 14.57
C LEU A 52 -11.05 -18.76 15.98
N ILE A 53 -12.02 -18.38 16.81
CA ILE A 53 -12.23 -18.95 18.14
C ILE A 53 -12.56 -20.45 18.06
N GLU A 54 -13.42 -20.87 17.14
CA GLU A 54 -13.74 -22.29 16.95
C GLU A 54 -12.51 -23.12 16.57
N LEU A 55 -11.60 -22.55 15.77
CA LEU A 55 -10.38 -23.23 15.33
C LEU A 55 -9.32 -23.37 16.42
N ILE A 56 -9.27 -22.44 17.37
CA ILE A 56 -8.35 -22.50 18.52
C ILE A 56 -8.97 -23.24 19.70
N ARG A 57 -10.14 -23.88 19.55
CA ARG A 57 -10.79 -24.67 20.61
C ARG A 57 -10.66 -26.15 20.38
N ASN A 58 -10.53 -26.90 21.47
CA ASN A 58 -10.57 -28.35 21.43
C ASN A 58 -11.91 -28.80 20.82
N PRO A 59 -11.90 -29.52 19.69
CA PRO A 59 -13.13 -29.83 18.96
C PRO A 59 -13.96 -30.92 19.65
N LYS A 60 -13.31 -31.81 20.42
CA LYS A 60 -13.92 -32.97 21.09
C LYS A 60 -13.11 -33.35 22.34
N GLY A 61 -13.68 -34.19 23.21
CA GLY A 61 -13.01 -34.74 24.40
C GLY A 61 -13.31 -34.00 25.70
N LYS A 62 -12.62 -34.38 26.79
CA LYS A 62 -12.83 -33.84 28.16
C LYS A 62 -12.62 -32.33 28.27
N HIS A 63 -11.78 -31.78 27.40
CA HIS A 63 -11.43 -30.36 27.33
C HIS A 63 -12.13 -29.63 26.18
N LYS A 64 -13.25 -30.18 25.66
CA LYS A 64 -13.99 -29.58 24.54
C LYS A 64 -14.33 -28.12 24.84
N ASN A 65 -14.14 -27.26 23.85
CA ASN A 65 -14.29 -25.80 23.93
C ASN A 65 -13.21 -25.04 24.71
N GLU A 66 -12.26 -25.72 25.37
CA GLU A 66 -11.09 -25.06 25.95
C GLU A 66 -10.11 -24.64 24.84
N ILE A 67 -9.36 -23.55 25.08
CA ILE A 67 -8.44 -23.01 24.08
C ILE A 67 -7.20 -23.90 23.96
N ILE A 68 -6.91 -24.36 22.74
CA ILE A 68 -5.78 -25.19 22.36
C ILE A 68 -4.51 -24.36 22.52
N SER A 69 -3.79 -24.58 23.64
CA SER A 69 -2.39 -24.23 23.89
C SER A 69 -1.98 -22.75 23.73
N VAL A 70 -1.36 -22.21 24.77
CA VAL A 70 -0.72 -20.88 24.81
C VAL A 70 0.20 -20.62 23.61
N TYR A 71 0.84 -21.66 23.07
CA TYR A 71 1.70 -21.56 21.88
C TYR A 71 0.96 -21.10 20.62
N LEU A 72 -0.24 -21.61 20.37
CA LEU A 72 -1.03 -21.22 19.20
C LEU A 72 -1.58 -19.80 19.33
N GLN A 73 -1.90 -19.37 20.56
CA GLN A 73 -2.29 -18.00 20.84
C GLN A 73 -1.14 -17.01 20.55
N LYS A 74 0.09 -17.35 20.98
CA LYS A 74 1.29 -16.56 20.70
C LYS A 74 1.58 -16.48 19.20
N LYS A 75 1.46 -17.59 18.47
CA LYS A 75 1.67 -17.62 17.02
C LYS A 75 0.63 -16.81 16.24
N ALA A 76 -0.63 -16.85 16.67
CA ALA A 76 -1.68 -16.02 16.07
C ALA A 76 -1.43 -14.51 16.31
N PHE A 77 -0.92 -14.15 17.48
CA PHE A 77 -0.58 -12.77 17.82
C PHE A 77 0.63 -12.24 17.02
N GLU A 78 1.72 -13.02 16.93
CA GLU A 78 2.90 -12.69 16.11
C GLU A 78 2.49 -12.40 14.65
N PHE A 79 1.68 -13.30 14.09
CA PHE A 79 1.23 -13.19 12.70
C PHE A 79 0.40 -11.93 12.41
N ILE A 80 -0.51 -11.53 13.30
CA ILE A 80 -1.32 -10.32 13.11
C ILE A 80 -0.49 -9.05 13.27
N THR A 81 0.52 -9.09 14.14
CA THR A 81 1.45 -7.96 14.33
C THR A 81 2.21 -7.70 13.02
N ASP A 82 2.72 -8.76 12.39
CA ASP A 82 3.42 -8.67 11.10
C ASP A 82 2.49 -8.15 9.99
N LEU A 83 1.25 -8.63 9.92
CA LEU A 83 0.27 -8.17 8.94
C LEU A 83 -0.14 -6.71 9.12
N SER A 84 -0.21 -6.23 10.36
CA SER A 84 -0.47 -4.82 10.66
C SER A 84 0.70 -3.93 10.20
N ASN A 85 1.93 -4.40 10.35
CA ASN A 85 3.12 -3.74 9.81
C ASN A 85 3.11 -3.70 8.28
N HIS A 86 2.66 -4.77 7.63
CA HIS A 86 2.49 -4.79 6.17
C HIS A 86 1.45 -3.80 5.66
N LYS A 87 0.36 -3.54 6.39
CA LYS A 87 -0.64 -2.54 6.02
C LYS A 87 -0.05 -1.12 6.02
N ASN A 88 0.70 -0.78 7.06
CA ASN A 88 1.40 0.51 7.15
C ASN A 88 2.44 0.66 6.03
N PHE A 89 3.12 -0.42 5.69
CA PHE A 89 4.07 -0.47 4.58
C PHE A 89 3.38 -0.26 3.22
N ILE A 90 2.25 -0.93 2.97
CA ILE A 90 1.47 -0.75 1.73
C ILE A 90 0.97 0.69 1.59
N GLU A 91 0.47 1.29 2.67
CA GLU A 91 -0.05 2.67 2.62
C GLU A 91 1.09 3.69 2.41
N SER A 92 2.24 3.45 3.03
CA SER A 92 3.48 4.21 2.79
C SER A 92 3.93 4.11 1.32
N LEU A 93 3.90 2.90 0.74
CA LEU A 93 4.22 2.70 -0.68
C LEU A 93 3.24 3.41 -1.61
N LYS A 94 1.93 3.36 -1.33
CA LYS A 94 0.93 4.10 -2.11
C LYS A 94 1.18 5.61 -2.06
N THR A 95 1.47 6.14 -0.89
CA THR A 95 1.77 7.56 -0.69
C THR A 95 3.03 7.98 -1.47
N LYS A 96 4.12 7.20 -1.36
CA LYS A 96 5.35 7.42 -2.13
C LYS A 96 5.10 7.38 -3.63
N ASN A 97 4.30 6.42 -4.10
CA ASN A 97 3.97 6.28 -5.52
C ASN A 97 3.12 7.47 -6.03
N ALA A 98 2.14 7.94 -5.24
CA ALA A 98 1.36 9.13 -5.57
C ALA A 98 2.25 10.38 -5.69
N ASN A 99 3.19 10.56 -4.75
CA ASN A 99 4.16 11.66 -4.80
C ASN A 99 5.07 11.58 -6.03
N LEU A 100 5.61 10.40 -6.32
CA LEU A 100 6.44 10.18 -7.51
C LEU A 100 5.68 10.50 -8.80
N LYS A 101 4.42 10.08 -8.93
CA LYS A 101 3.58 10.43 -10.08
C LYS A 101 3.41 11.94 -10.23
N SER A 102 3.15 12.65 -9.14
CA SER A 102 3.00 14.11 -9.16
C SER A 102 4.28 14.82 -9.61
N VAL A 103 5.43 14.42 -9.05
CA VAL A 103 6.74 14.96 -9.44
C VAL A 103 7.03 14.67 -10.92
N ASN A 104 6.78 13.44 -11.38
CA ASN A 104 7.03 13.05 -12.76
C ASN A 104 6.16 13.83 -13.75
N GLN A 105 4.89 14.11 -13.41
CA GLN A 105 4.03 14.98 -14.22
C GLN A 105 4.57 16.42 -14.30
N LYS A 106 5.05 16.98 -13.18
CA LYS A 106 5.65 18.34 -13.17
C LYS A 106 6.92 18.40 -14.02
N LEU A 107 7.78 17.38 -13.91
CA LEU A 107 9.00 17.26 -14.71
C LEU A 107 8.66 17.13 -16.20
N SER A 108 7.70 16.28 -16.56
CA SER A 108 7.26 16.11 -17.95
C SER A 108 6.75 17.42 -18.56
N LYS A 109 5.92 18.19 -17.83
CA LYS A 109 5.45 19.52 -18.27
C LYS A 109 6.62 20.50 -18.47
N SER A 110 7.55 20.53 -17.52
CA SER A 110 8.73 21.40 -17.59
C SER A 110 9.61 21.05 -18.79
N ASN A 111 9.81 19.74 -19.03
CA ASN A 111 10.61 19.25 -20.15
C ASN A 111 9.98 19.61 -21.49
N LYS A 112 8.65 19.46 -21.64
CA LYS A 112 7.93 19.92 -22.84
C LYS A 112 8.12 21.41 -23.10
N LYS A 113 8.03 22.24 -22.05
CA LYS A 113 8.24 23.69 -22.15
C LYS A 113 9.66 24.02 -22.62
N LEU A 114 10.68 23.33 -22.10
CA LEU A 114 12.07 23.50 -22.52
C LEU A 114 12.27 23.07 -23.97
N ILE A 115 11.70 21.95 -24.39
CA ILE A 115 11.76 21.47 -25.78
C ILE A 115 11.19 22.53 -26.74
N HIS A 116 10.01 23.09 -26.44
CA HIS A 116 9.43 24.16 -27.26
C HIS A 116 10.32 25.41 -27.31
N LYS A 117 10.95 25.78 -26.18
CA LYS A 117 11.88 26.90 -26.15
C LYS A 117 13.11 26.65 -27.03
N VAL A 118 13.69 25.44 -26.97
CA VAL A 118 14.80 25.03 -27.83
C VAL A 118 14.40 25.09 -29.30
N GLN A 119 13.23 24.56 -29.65
CA GLN A 119 12.71 24.60 -31.03
C GLN A 119 12.57 26.04 -31.54
N SER A 120 11.99 26.93 -30.73
CA SER A 120 11.82 28.35 -31.07
C SER A 120 13.16 29.06 -31.29
N ILE A 121 14.14 28.82 -30.41
CA ILE A 121 15.49 29.36 -30.56
C ILE A 121 16.16 28.82 -31.82
N SER A 122 16.07 27.51 -32.08
CA SER A 122 16.63 26.90 -33.30
C SER A 122 16.03 27.49 -34.58
N SER A 123 14.71 27.72 -34.62
CA SER A 123 14.05 28.38 -35.75
C SER A 123 14.55 29.82 -35.93
N SER A 124 14.71 30.56 -34.84
CA SER A 124 15.23 31.94 -34.88
C SER A 124 16.68 31.96 -35.37
N ASN A 125 17.50 31.01 -34.91
CA ASN A 125 18.90 30.90 -35.33
C ASN A 125 19.02 30.56 -36.82
N ARG A 126 18.19 29.65 -37.33
CA ARG A 126 18.14 29.36 -38.77
C ARG A 126 17.78 30.62 -39.57
N HIS A 127 16.76 31.36 -39.16
CA HIS A 127 16.37 32.59 -39.84
C HIS A 127 17.49 33.64 -39.87
N LEU A 128 18.22 33.80 -38.77
CA LEU A 128 19.39 34.69 -38.71
C LEU A 128 20.51 34.21 -39.64
N ASN A 129 20.78 32.92 -39.65
CA ASN A 129 21.79 32.33 -40.53
C ASN A 129 21.44 32.56 -42.01
N ASP A 130 20.19 32.30 -42.41
CA ASP A 130 19.71 32.52 -43.78
C ASP A 130 19.86 34.01 -44.18
N LYS A 131 19.60 34.94 -43.24
CA LYS A 131 19.75 36.38 -43.48
C LYS A 131 21.22 36.77 -43.66
N VAL A 132 22.13 36.18 -42.88
CA VAL A 132 23.57 36.39 -43.02
C VAL A 132 24.07 35.83 -44.34
N GLU A 133 23.71 34.60 -44.71
CA GLU A 133 24.08 33.99 -45.98
C GLU A 133 23.61 34.83 -47.18
N LYS A 134 22.36 35.31 -47.16
CA LYS A 134 21.85 36.23 -48.19
C LYS A 134 22.69 37.50 -48.29
N ARG A 135 23.03 38.14 -47.17
CA ARG A 135 23.88 39.34 -47.16
C ARG A 135 25.26 39.06 -47.71
N VAL A 136 25.89 37.95 -47.32
CA VAL A 136 27.20 37.53 -47.85
C VAL A 136 27.13 37.32 -49.36
N SER A 137 26.07 36.67 -49.85
CA SER A 137 25.84 36.50 -51.29
C SER A 137 25.70 37.83 -52.01
N THR A 138 24.93 38.78 -51.47
CA THR A 138 24.80 40.13 -52.04
C THR A 138 26.13 40.89 -52.06
N ILE A 139 26.94 40.79 -51.00
CA ILE A 139 28.26 41.43 -50.99
C ILE A 139 29.15 40.82 -52.07
N ARG A 140 29.17 39.49 -52.20
CA ARG A 140 29.97 38.81 -53.24
C ARG A 140 29.57 39.24 -54.65
N SER A 141 28.27 39.40 -54.92
CA SER A 141 27.78 39.85 -56.23
C SER A 141 28.06 41.33 -56.54
N LEU A 142 28.47 42.13 -55.55
CA LEU A 142 28.86 43.53 -55.77
C LEU A 142 30.37 43.68 -56.00
N ILE A 143 31.16 42.68 -55.62
CA ILE A 143 32.62 42.66 -55.76
C ILE A 143 33.05 41.95 -57.07
N HIS A 144 32.24 41.03 -57.56
CA HIS A 144 32.37 40.39 -58.87
C HIS A 144 31.59 41.14 -59.94
#